data_AF-A0A9N7NKQ3-F1
#
_entry.id   AF-A0A9N7NKQ3-F1
#
_cell.length_a   1.000
_cell.length_b   1.000
_cell.length_c   1.000
_cell.angle_alpha   90.00
_cell.angle_beta   90.00
_cell.angle_gamma   90.00
#
_symmetry.space_group_name_H-M   'P 1'
#
loop_
_entity.id
_entity.type
_entity.pdbx_description
1 polymer ?
#
loop_
_entity_poly.entity_id
_entity_poly.type
_entity_poly.pdbx_seq_one_letter_code
_entity_poly.pdbx_strand_id
1 'polypeptide(L)'
;MEDQSLGSVRKMAKVRVGFITEIDDLGDDLMRNILSRLPALYFAWAACVSRSWNALCNRILSSPKLSSAVSFNSSLENAVDEVMDKVLSEPIRPHFALASIGPLFSLQSALELIDAKLGSRIPLIVNVSEGIIGKDAHTEQFVEVLWEVTEEQEGQPPEETNRGIILTVGFLPGLKALIVPLLYKKKEPQDLLIDDFVMSIREVASAVSDSAAPAGVILFAGRKANVKPILQKIGSPFLYRCHRRSNNTSLPDSTSAAVSLVFARDRNKPLGVGETQFHTMLSTGISPVGNTYKAVCVKCNKSSTWLTASRETVRNPLDGEAILDEIYDELGDRIQYPAFYIGVTKRRRCSVGKERVRRMQFLEFHEVLGGDEEYLFANSVGITTTDPFRFYISDSKVGLSSCNKVGDELRELKMDCEKRRVFGGIIFSCCGRGESFFRRAGVDSTPFISNFPGVAFGGSYCAGEIGRGKSSLYGGDGDVSCSEHVYSAVYLVMSYCPPPQTE
;
A
#
# COMPACT_ATOMS: atom_id res chain seq x y z
N MET A 1 -95.60 11.33 23.56
CA MET A 1 -94.23 11.15 23.07
C MET A 1 -93.59 12.53 23.10
N GLU A 2 -93.13 13.01 24.26
CA GLU A 2 -91.82 12.69 24.86
C GLU A 2 -90.69 12.97 23.87
N ASP A 3 -89.59 13.65 24.19
CA ASP A 3 -89.17 14.40 25.36
C ASP A 3 -87.88 15.17 24.95
N GLN A 4 -87.40 16.00 25.87
CA GLN A 4 -86.28 16.94 25.82
C GLN A 4 -84.90 16.35 25.46
N SER A 5 -83.96 17.25 25.10
CA SER A 5 -82.71 17.51 25.86
C SER A 5 -81.42 17.66 25.03
N LEU A 6 -80.81 18.84 25.21
CA LEU A 6 -79.38 19.19 25.28
C LEU A 6 -78.32 18.07 25.15
N GLY A 7 -77.26 18.40 24.41
CA GLY A 7 -75.97 17.69 24.48
C GLY A 7 -74.84 18.34 23.67
N SER A 8 -74.23 19.39 24.24
CA SER A 8 -72.94 19.93 23.79
C SER A 8 -71.84 18.88 23.94
N VAL A 9 -71.10 18.55 22.88
CA VAL A 9 -69.77 17.94 23.00
C VAL A 9 -68.78 18.59 22.04
N ARG A 10 -67.95 19.46 22.62
CA ARG A 10 -66.66 19.89 22.09
C ARG A 10 -65.89 18.68 21.55
N LYS A 11 -65.56 18.65 20.25
CA LYS A 11 -64.46 17.84 19.73
C LYS A 11 -63.16 18.43 20.28
N MET A 12 -62.77 18.01 21.49
CA MET A 12 -61.37 18.09 21.89
C MET A 12 -60.58 17.22 20.91
N ALA A 13 -59.74 17.87 20.12
CA ALA A 13 -58.61 17.22 19.48
C ALA A 13 -57.79 16.57 20.60
N LYS A 14 -57.94 15.25 20.75
CA LYS A 14 -57.04 14.45 21.55
C LYS A 14 -55.74 14.43 20.77
N VAL A 15 -54.86 15.42 21.03
CA VAL A 15 -53.45 15.30 20.71
C VAL A 15 -53.01 14.01 21.39
N ARG A 16 -52.91 12.93 20.62
CA ARG A 16 -52.14 11.76 21.03
C ARG A 16 -50.72 12.28 21.14
N VAL A 17 -50.33 12.71 22.34
CA VAL A 17 -48.96 12.63 22.76
C VAL A 17 -48.67 11.14 22.75
N GLY A 18 -48.21 10.65 21.60
CA GLY A 18 -47.69 9.30 21.47
C GLY A 18 -46.51 9.23 22.40
N PHE A 19 -46.71 8.60 23.56
CA PHE A 19 -45.58 8.10 24.32
C PHE A 19 -44.89 7.11 23.40
N ILE A 20 -43.60 7.34 23.11
CA ILE A 20 -42.71 6.37 22.48
C ILE A 20 -42.74 5.15 23.38
N THR A 21 -43.51 4.13 22.98
CA THR A 21 -43.71 2.93 23.80
C THR A 21 -42.72 1.84 23.41
N GLU A 22 -42.20 1.88 22.19
CA GLU A 22 -41.14 1.01 21.69
C GLU A 22 -40.04 1.83 21.03
N ILE A 23 -38.78 1.38 21.07
CA ILE A 23 -37.67 2.05 20.37
C ILE A 23 -37.93 2.11 18.84
N ASP A 24 -38.77 1.23 18.31
CA ASP A 24 -39.19 1.26 16.91
C ASP A 24 -40.12 2.45 16.57
N ASP A 25 -40.66 3.17 17.57
CA ASP A 25 -41.37 4.45 17.39
C ASP A 25 -40.40 5.64 17.22
N LEU A 26 -39.09 5.42 17.41
CA LEU A 26 -38.05 6.41 17.20
C LEU A 26 -37.84 6.57 15.69
N GLY A 27 -38.18 7.73 15.13
CA GLY A 27 -38.13 7.95 13.68
C GLY A 27 -36.78 7.54 13.05
N ASP A 28 -36.83 6.99 11.83
CA ASP A 28 -35.68 6.43 11.09
C ASP A 28 -34.45 7.34 11.08
N ASP A 29 -34.63 8.66 11.00
CA ASP A 29 -33.52 9.63 11.00
C ASP A 29 -32.78 9.70 12.33
N LEU A 30 -33.51 9.65 13.45
CA LEU A 30 -32.91 9.65 14.78
C LEU A 30 -32.18 8.32 15.03
N MET A 31 -32.79 7.20 14.65
CA MET A 31 -32.16 5.89 14.71
C MET A 31 -30.89 5.83 13.86
N ARG A 32 -30.94 6.33 12.63
CA ARG A 32 -29.76 6.40 11.76
C ARG A 32 -28.65 7.24 12.38
N ASN A 33 -28.97 8.38 12.99
CA ASN A 33 -27.98 9.24 13.65
C ASN A 33 -27.32 8.52 14.85
N ILE A 34 -28.11 7.85 15.70
CA ILE A 34 -27.59 7.07 16.83
C ILE A 34 -26.67 5.96 16.34
N LEU A 35 -27.15 5.13 15.40
CA LEU A 35 -26.38 4.00 14.86
C LEU A 35 -25.10 4.47 14.17
N SER A 36 -25.12 5.61 13.48
CA SER A 36 -23.95 6.14 12.78
C SER A 36 -22.79 6.55 13.69
N ARG A 37 -23.02 6.66 15.00
CA ARG A 37 -22.03 7.06 16.01
C ARG A 37 -21.56 5.91 16.90
N LEU A 38 -22.08 4.71 16.66
CA LEU A 38 -21.69 3.54 17.45
C LEU A 38 -20.31 3.04 17.04
N PRO A 39 -19.47 2.63 18.00
CA PRO A 39 -18.29 1.82 17.70
C PRO A 39 -18.65 0.57 16.92
N ALA A 40 -17.73 0.08 16.11
CA ALA A 40 -17.96 -1.02 15.17
C ALA A 40 -18.58 -2.27 15.82
N LEU A 41 -18.16 -2.61 17.04
CA LEU A 41 -18.68 -3.76 17.79
C LEU A 41 -20.17 -3.59 18.13
N TYR A 42 -20.53 -2.47 18.76
CA TYR A 42 -21.93 -2.18 19.11
C TYR A 42 -22.80 -1.97 17.88
N PHE A 43 -22.25 -1.39 16.82
CA PHE A 43 -22.91 -1.28 15.53
C PHE A 43 -23.22 -2.65 14.92
N ALA A 44 -22.31 -3.61 15.03
CA ALA A 44 -22.53 -4.98 14.57
C ALA A 44 -23.63 -5.68 15.38
N TRP A 45 -23.69 -5.47 16.69
CA TRP A 45 -24.79 -5.99 17.53
C TRP A 45 -26.12 -5.35 17.19
N ALA A 46 -26.14 -4.03 16.98
CA ALA A 46 -27.32 -3.28 16.56
C ALA A 46 -27.90 -3.83 15.23
N ALA A 47 -27.03 -4.19 14.28
CA ALA A 47 -27.44 -4.80 13.01
C ALA A 47 -28.12 -6.18 13.17
N CYS A 48 -28.04 -6.82 14.34
CA CYS A 48 -28.65 -8.11 14.63
C CYS A 48 -29.96 -8.02 15.43
N VAL A 49 -30.37 -6.81 15.87
CA VAL A 49 -31.54 -6.62 16.73
C VAL A 49 -32.85 -6.92 16.00
N SER A 50 -33.06 -6.34 14.82
CA SER A 50 -34.25 -6.54 13.99
C SER A 50 -33.96 -6.34 12.51
N ARG A 51 -34.90 -6.74 11.64
CA ARG A 51 -34.78 -6.50 10.19
C ARG A 51 -34.70 -5.02 9.85
N SER A 52 -35.44 -4.18 10.58
CA SER A 52 -35.44 -2.72 10.38
C SER A 52 -34.06 -2.13 10.70
N TRP A 53 -33.50 -2.48 11.87
CA TRP A 53 -32.17 -2.03 12.28
C TRP A 53 -31.08 -2.55 11.34
N ASN A 54 -31.19 -3.82 10.90
CA ASN A 54 -30.28 -4.38 9.91
C ASN A 54 -30.30 -3.58 8.61
N ALA A 55 -31.48 -3.22 8.11
CA ALA A 55 -31.63 -2.41 6.91
C ALA A 55 -31.01 -1.00 7.08
N LEU A 56 -31.23 -0.35 8.23
CA LEU A 56 -30.59 0.93 8.54
C LEU A 56 -29.05 0.81 8.64
N CYS A 57 -28.54 -0.22 9.30
CA CYS A 57 -27.11 -0.48 9.39
C CYS A 57 -26.49 -0.74 8.00
N ASN A 58 -27.16 -1.49 7.13
CA ASN A 58 -26.71 -1.71 5.76
C ASN A 58 -26.74 -0.41 4.93
N ARG A 59 -27.69 0.50 5.18
CA ARG A 59 -27.70 1.84 4.57
C ARG A 59 -26.53 2.69 5.05
N ILE A 60 -26.16 2.61 6.33
CA ILE A 60 -24.98 3.31 6.87
C ILE A 60 -23.69 2.74 6.26
N LEU A 61 -23.57 1.42 6.16
CA LEU A 61 -22.45 0.73 5.51
C LEU A 61 -22.72 0.45 4.02
N SER A 62 -23.33 1.40 3.31
CA SER A 62 -23.56 1.28 1.86
C SER A 62 -22.39 1.79 1.01
N SER A 63 -21.55 2.65 1.58
CA SER A 63 -20.35 3.19 0.95
C SER A 63 -19.08 2.56 1.52
N PRO A 64 -18.02 2.41 0.70
CA PRO A 64 -16.71 1.99 1.20
C PRO A 64 -16.16 2.99 2.21
N LYS A 65 -15.32 2.47 3.11
CA LYS A 65 -14.66 3.24 4.16
C LYS A 65 -13.28 2.65 4.42
N LEU A 66 -12.30 3.53 4.63
CA LEU A 66 -10.99 3.18 5.16
C LEU A 66 -10.87 3.83 6.54
N SER A 67 -10.17 3.18 7.46
CA SER A 67 -9.82 3.72 8.77
C SER A 67 -8.38 3.33 9.08
N SER A 68 -7.59 4.27 9.61
CA SER A 68 -6.19 4.06 9.94
C SER A 68 -5.82 4.79 11.22
N ALA A 69 -4.90 4.22 11.99
CA ALA A 69 -4.38 4.82 13.21
C ALA A 69 -2.94 4.38 13.48
N VAL A 70 -2.16 5.28 14.06
CA VAL A 70 -0.80 5.07 14.53
C VAL A 70 -0.74 5.11 16.05
N SER A 71 0.07 4.24 16.65
CA SER A 71 0.48 4.33 18.05
C SER A 71 1.99 4.17 18.17
N PHE A 72 2.58 4.92 19.09
CA PHE A 72 3.99 4.81 19.51
C PHE A 72 4.12 4.32 20.96
N ASN A 73 3.08 3.68 21.50
CA ASN A 73 3.16 3.11 22.85
C ASN A 73 4.30 2.09 22.91
N SER A 74 5.10 2.13 23.97
CA SER A 74 6.25 1.25 24.12
C SER A 74 5.86 -0.21 24.38
N SER A 75 4.63 -0.47 24.86
CA SER A 75 4.04 -1.80 25.00
C SER A 75 3.25 -2.16 23.75
N LEU A 76 3.56 -3.30 23.14
CA LEU A 76 2.85 -3.79 21.95
C LEU A 76 1.36 -4.03 22.22
N GLU A 77 0.98 -4.53 23.40
CA GLU A 77 -0.42 -4.77 23.76
C GLU A 77 -1.19 -3.46 23.80
N ASN A 78 -0.68 -2.45 24.53
CA ASN A 78 -1.30 -1.14 24.59
C ASN A 78 -1.31 -0.45 23.22
N ALA A 79 -0.24 -0.60 22.43
CA ALA A 79 -0.16 -0.03 21.09
C ALA A 79 -1.24 -0.63 20.17
N VAL A 80 -1.45 -1.96 20.25
CA VAL A 80 -2.53 -2.65 19.52
C VAL A 80 -3.89 -2.20 20.02
N ASP A 81 -4.07 -2.04 21.33
CA ASP A 81 -5.32 -1.56 21.93
C ASP A 81 -5.70 -0.17 21.41
N GLU A 82 -4.75 0.77 21.47
CA GLU A 82 -4.95 2.15 21.01
C GLU A 82 -5.32 2.22 19.53
N VAL A 83 -4.58 1.52 18.65
CA VAL A 83 -4.90 1.55 17.21
C VAL A 83 -6.23 0.85 16.92
N MET A 84 -6.54 -0.25 17.61
CA MET A 84 -7.80 -0.98 17.43
C MET A 84 -9.01 -0.16 17.86
N ASP A 85 -8.94 0.45 19.03
CA ASP A 85 -9.99 1.32 19.57
C ASP A 85 -10.22 2.50 18.62
N LYS A 86 -9.13 3.07 18.09
CA LYS A 86 -9.24 4.16 17.13
C LYS A 86 -9.86 3.72 15.80
N VAL A 87 -9.37 2.64 15.19
CA VAL A 87 -9.86 2.23 13.86
C VAL A 87 -11.30 1.69 13.88
N LEU A 88 -11.75 1.18 15.02
CA LEU A 88 -13.11 0.66 15.26
C LEU A 88 -14.02 1.64 16.02
N SER A 89 -13.58 2.88 16.27
CA SER A 89 -14.35 3.90 16.99
C SER A 89 -15.66 4.31 16.30
N GLU A 90 -15.74 4.13 14.98
CA GLU A 90 -16.91 4.43 14.17
C GLU A 90 -17.43 3.17 13.46
N PRO A 91 -18.67 3.18 12.93
CA PRO A 91 -19.22 2.05 12.21
C PRO A 91 -18.32 1.66 11.02
N ILE A 92 -17.83 0.42 11.06
CA ILE A 92 -17.12 -0.24 9.97
C ILE A 92 -17.25 -1.76 10.12
N ARG A 93 -17.30 -2.48 9.00
CA ARG A 93 -17.21 -3.94 8.96
C ARG A 93 -15.96 -4.31 8.16
N PRO A 94 -14.79 -4.54 8.79
CA PRO A 94 -13.56 -4.68 8.03
C PRO A 94 -13.62 -5.90 7.07
N HIS A 95 -13.25 -5.67 5.82
CA HIS A 95 -13.05 -6.69 4.78
C HIS A 95 -11.58 -7.10 4.67
N PHE A 96 -10.66 -6.25 5.11
CA PHE A 96 -9.24 -6.55 5.22
C PHE A 96 -8.60 -5.67 6.29
N ALA A 97 -7.43 -6.07 6.75
CA ALA A 97 -6.56 -5.31 7.63
C ALA A 97 -5.10 -5.41 7.20
N LEU A 98 -4.38 -4.31 7.33
CA LEU A 98 -2.95 -4.19 7.08
C LEU A 98 -2.33 -3.53 8.31
N ALA A 99 -1.29 -4.14 8.88
CA ALA A 99 -0.55 -3.58 9.99
C ALA A 99 0.94 -3.52 9.68
N SER A 100 1.56 -2.37 9.93
CA SER A 100 3.02 -2.23 9.85
C SER A 100 3.56 -1.87 11.23
N ILE A 101 4.57 -2.60 11.69
CA ILE A 101 5.16 -2.45 13.02
C ILE A 101 6.63 -2.03 12.93
N GLY A 102 7.11 -1.38 13.99
CA GLY A 102 8.52 -1.10 14.20
C GLY A 102 9.33 -2.39 14.46
N PRO A 103 10.64 -2.37 14.19
CA PRO A 103 11.50 -3.55 14.26
C PRO A 103 11.65 -4.13 15.67
N LEU A 104 11.39 -3.34 16.71
CA LEU A 104 11.44 -3.78 18.10
C LEU A 104 10.22 -4.61 18.55
N PHE A 105 9.15 -4.66 17.73
CA PHE A 105 7.97 -5.46 18.04
C PHE A 105 8.02 -6.85 17.40
N SER A 106 7.58 -7.84 18.16
CA SER A 106 7.42 -9.22 17.68
C SER A 106 6.28 -9.30 16.65
N LEU A 107 6.64 -9.67 15.43
CA LEU A 107 5.71 -9.85 14.33
C LEU A 107 4.62 -10.89 14.62
N GLN A 108 5.00 -11.99 15.29
CA GLN A 108 4.08 -13.05 15.68
C GLN A 108 3.10 -12.58 16.76
N SER A 109 3.60 -11.90 17.78
CA SER A 109 2.77 -11.38 18.88
C SER A 109 1.79 -10.31 18.37
N ALA A 110 2.25 -9.43 17.47
CA ALA A 110 1.38 -8.43 16.85
C ALA A 110 0.25 -9.09 16.03
N LEU A 111 0.56 -10.13 15.26
CA LEU A 111 -0.44 -10.89 14.50
C LEU A 111 -1.49 -11.51 15.43
N GLU A 112 -1.07 -12.17 16.51
CA GLU A 112 -1.96 -12.83 17.45
C GLU A 112 -2.90 -11.83 18.16
N LEU A 113 -2.36 -10.71 18.63
CA LEU A 113 -3.13 -9.66 19.31
C LEU A 113 -4.18 -9.01 18.39
N ILE A 114 -3.78 -8.67 17.15
CA ILE A 114 -4.69 -8.06 16.18
C ILE A 114 -5.75 -9.08 15.74
N ASP A 115 -5.36 -10.34 15.51
CA ASP A 115 -6.30 -11.38 15.11
C ASP A 115 -7.34 -11.68 16.20
N ALA A 116 -6.91 -11.74 17.47
CA ALA A 116 -7.81 -11.95 18.59
C ALA A 116 -8.93 -10.89 18.64
N LYS A 117 -8.64 -9.64 18.24
CA LYS A 117 -9.60 -8.54 18.26
C LYS A 117 -10.42 -8.39 16.97
N LEU A 118 -9.83 -8.55 15.79
CA LEU A 118 -10.54 -8.44 14.50
C LEU A 118 -11.34 -9.70 14.15
N GLY A 119 -10.97 -10.84 14.72
CA GLY A 119 -11.63 -12.11 14.51
C GLY A 119 -11.15 -12.85 13.28
N SER A 120 -11.45 -14.16 13.26
CA SER A 120 -10.64 -15.09 12.48
C SER A 120 -10.87 -15.11 10.95
N ARG A 121 -11.77 -14.25 10.46
CA ARG A 121 -12.26 -14.28 9.07
C ARG A 121 -11.71 -13.16 8.21
N ILE A 122 -11.09 -12.16 8.82
CA ILE A 122 -10.64 -10.94 8.14
C ILE A 122 -9.22 -11.16 7.61
N PRO A 123 -8.98 -11.11 6.29
CA PRO A 123 -7.64 -11.13 5.72
C PRO A 123 -6.75 -10.09 6.42
N LEU A 124 -5.65 -10.55 7.01
CA LEU A 124 -4.73 -9.74 7.79
C LEU A 124 -3.30 -10.01 7.30
N ILE A 125 -2.58 -8.92 7.02
CA ILE A 125 -1.13 -8.93 6.78
C ILE A 125 -0.50 -8.02 7.82
N VAL A 126 0.51 -8.54 8.50
CA VAL A 126 1.36 -7.76 9.40
C VAL A 126 2.77 -7.78 8.83
N ASN A 127 3.40 -6.62 8.69
CA ASN A 127 4.80 -6.50 8.29
C ASN A 127 5.58 -5.67 9.29
N VAL A 128 6.87 -5.96 9.44
CA VAL A 128 7.80 -4.97 9.98
C VAL A 128 7.99 -3.90 8.90
N SER A 129 8.33 -2.67 9.26
CA SER A 129 8.58 -1.60 8.30
C SER A 129 9.77 -0.77 8.76
N GLU A 130 10.39 -0.02 7.86
CA GLU A 130 11.47 0.93 8.19
C GLU A 130 10.93 2.24 8.76
N GLY A 131 9.61 2.38 8.82
CA GLY A 131 8.92 3.56 9.33
C GLY A 131 7.42 3.46 9.07
N ILE A 132 6.64 4.33 9.70
CA ILE A 132 5.17 4.38 9.57
C ILE A 132 4.68 5.79 9.24
N ILE A 133 3.56 5.85 8.51
CA ILE A 133 2.95 7.09 8.04
C ILE A 133 1.46 7.03 8.34
N GLY A 134 0.93 7.92 9.17
CA GLY A 134 -0.51 7.91 9.45
C GLY A 134 -0.92 8.95 10.48
N LYS A 135 -2.17 8.81 10.94
CA LYS A 135 -2.75 9.70 11.95
C LYS A 135 -2.57 9.09 13.33
N ASP A 136 -1.91 9.80 14.24
CA ASP A 136 -1.70 9.35 15.62
C ASP A 136 -3.05 9.20 16.35
N ALA A 137 -3.19 8.09 17.09
CA ALA A 137 -4.46 7.69 17.71
C ALA A 137 -4.94 8.69 18.78
N HIS A 138 -4.02 9.36 19.46
CA HIS A 138 -4.32 10.27 20.58
C HIS A 138 -4.41 11.73 20.15
N THR A 139 -3.40 12.21 19.43
CA THR A 139 -3.26 13.61 19.06
C THR A 139 -4.03 13.98 17.80
N GLU A 140 -4.44 12.97 17.03
CA GLU A 140 -5.06 13.14 15.72
C GLU A 140 -4.18 13.89 14.70
N GLN A 141 -2.89 14.05 14.98
CA GLN A 141 -1.96 14.67 14.06
C GLN A 141 -1.40 13.63 13.10
N PHE A 142 -1.13 14.05 11.86
CA PHE A 142 -0.42 13.21 10.91
C PHE A 142 1.07 13.20 11.24
N VAL A 143 1.63 12.00 11.24
CA VAL A 143 3.02 11.73 11.55
C VAL A 143 3.64 10.89 10.44
N GLU A 144 4.88 11.22 10.10
CA GLU A 144 5.76 10.42 9.26
C GLU A 144 6.99 10.13 10.11
N VAL A 145 7.18 8.87 10.51
CA VAL A 145 8.32 8.49 11.35
C VAL A 145 9.10 7.41 10.62
N LEU A 146 10.36 7.72 10.33
CA LEU A 146 11.35 6.77 9.85
C LEU A 146 12.17 6.31 11.06
N TRP A 147 12.38 5.01 11.19
CA TRP A 147 13.18 4.44 12.27
C TRP A 147 14.65 4.79 12.08
N GLU A 148 15.30 5.23 13.15
CA GLU A 148 16.74 5.46 13.10
C GLU A 148 17.46 4.11 13.13
N VAL A 149 18.20 3.82 12.05
CA VAL A 149 19.18 2.74 12.03
C VAL A 149 20.45 3.30 12.66
N THR A 150 20.49 3.42 13.98
CA THR A 150 21.76 3.62 14.66
C THR A 150 22.56 2.33 14.47
N GLU A 151 23.73 2.42 13.82
CA GLU A 151 24.75 1.39 13.97
C GLU A 151 24.94 1.21 15.47
N GLU A 152 24.72 -0.01 15.97
CA GLU A 152 24.75 -0.33 17.39
C GLU A 152 26.06 0.20 18.00
N GLN A 153 26.03 1.38 18.61
CA GLN A 153 27.11 1.81 19.48
C GLN A 153 27.03 0.90 20.69
N GLU A 154 27.96 -0.05 20.77
CA GLU A 154 28.07 -1.00 21.89
C GLU A 154 27.91 -0.25 23.22
N GLY A 155 26.83 -0.55 23.96
CA GLY A 155 26.64 -0.10 25.34
C GLY A 155 25.55 0.94 25.59
N GLN A 156 24.80 1.43 24.59
CA GLN A 156 23.58 2.22 24.83
C GLN A 156 22.31 1.41 24.60
N PRO A 157 21.27 1.53 25.46
CA PRO A 157 19.99 0.89 25.20
C PRO A 157 19.40 1.43 23.89
N PRO A 158 18.80 0.58 23.04
CA PRO A 158 18.16 1.06 21.82
C PRO A 158 17.10 2.10 22.21
N GLU A 159 17.19 3.29 21.61
CA GLU A 159 16.23 4.35 21.85
C GLU A 159 14.79 3.83 21.64
N GLU A 160 13.85 4.34 22.43
CA GLU A 160 12.42 3.98 22.31
C GLU A 160 11.81 4.39 20.95
N THR A 161 12.58 5.05 20.09
CA THR A 161 12.22 5.64 18.79
C THR A 161 11.82 4.61 17.72
N ASN A 162 12.17 3.32 17.90
CA ASN A 162 11.87 2.25 16.93
C ASN A 162 10.64 1.40 17.31
N ARG A 163 9.79 1.90 18.21
CA ARG A 163 8.52 1.29 18.61
C ARG A 163 7.36 2.06 18.00
N GLY A 164 6.56 1.36 17.21
CA GLY A 164 5.36 1.94 16.64
C GLY A 164 4.56 0.90 15.88
N ILE A 165 3.27 1.16 15.74
CA ILE A 165 2.36 0.36 14.93
C ILE A 165 1.43 1.29 14.18
N ILE A 166 1.22 0.99 12.91
CA ILE A 166 0.07 1.50 12.16
C ILE A 166 -0.85 0.34 11.82
N LEU A 167 -2.15 0.54 12.05
CA LEU A 167 -3.18 -0.37 11.58
C LEU A 167 -4.09 0.36 10.59
N THR A 168 -4.34 -0.26 9.45
CA THR A 168 -5.30 0.19 8.44
C THR A 168 -6.33 -0.90 8.20
N VAL A 169 -7.60 -0.57 8.34
CA VAL A 169 -8.74 -1.46 8.07
C VAL A 169 -9.62 -0.87 6.98
N GLY A 170 -10.11 -1.72 6.09
CA GLY A 170 -10.95 -1.27 4.98
C GLY A 170 -12.22 -2.07 4.84
N PHE A 171 -13.33 -1.37 4.64
CA PHE A 171 -14.62 -1.91 4.24
C PHE A 171 -14.87 -1.53 2.79
N LEU A 172 -14.90 -2.52 1.91
CA LEU A 172 -15.01 -2.35 0.45
C LEU A 172 -16.23 -3.14 -0.06
N PRO A 173 -17.46 -2.61 0.05
CA PRO A 173 -18.63 -3.27 -0.51
C PRO A 173 -18.48 -3.45 -2.03
N GLY A 174 -18.88 -4.62 -2.53
CA GLY A 174 -18.70 -5.00 -3.92
C GLY A 174 -17.33 -5.59 -4.28
N LEU A 175 -16.39 -5.66 -3.34
CA LEU A 175 -15.10 -6.35 -3.49
C LEU A 175 -14.93 -7.44 -2.43
N LYS A 176 -14.18 -8.49 -2.78
CA LYS A 176 -13.62 -9.47 -1.85
C LYS A 176 -12.12 -9.26 -1.74
N ALA A 177 -11.62 -9.17 -0.53
CA ALA A 177 -10.19 -9.18 -0.24
C ALA A 177 -9.74 -10.62 0.08
N LEU A 178 -8.66 -11.06 -0.54
CA LEU A 178 -8.17 -12.43 -0.48
C LEU A 178 -6.65 -12.43 -0.36
N ILE A 179 -6.09 -13.39 0.36
CA ILE A 179 -4.64 -13.52 0.52
C ILE A 179 -4.13 -14.73 -0.26
N VAL A 180 -3.13 -14.51 -1.09
CA VAL A 180 -2.46 -15.55 -1.89
C VAL A 180 -0.96 -15.51 -1.57
N PRO A 181 -0.35 -16.60 -1.09
CA PRO A 181 1.09 -16.65 -0.82
C PRO A 181 1.91 -17.10 -2.02
N LEU A 182 3.13 -16.57 -2.13
CA LEU A 182 4.17 -17.07 -3.02
C LEU A 182 5.06 -18.06 -2.26
N LEU A 183 5.12 -19.30 -2.73
CA LEU A 183 5.85 -20.38 -2.08
C LEU A 183 7.15 -20.73 -2.84
N TYR A 184 8.13 -21.26 -2.11
CA TYR A 184 9.33 -21.87 -2.69
C TYR A 184 9.07 -23.30 -3.20
N LYS A 185 9.83 -23.73 -4.21
CA LYS A 185 9.94 -25.15 -4.57
C LYS A 185 10.54 -25.94 -3.40
N LYS A 186 9.99 -27.13 -3.15
CA LYS A 186 10.48 -28.07 -2.12
C LYS A 186 11.76 -28.83 -2.51
N LYS A 187 12.33 -28.61 -3.69
CA LYS A 187 13.53 -29.29 -4.19
C LYS A 187 14.63 -28.27 -4.49
N GLU A 188 15.89 -28.63 -4.23
CA GLU A 188 17.03 -27.80 -4.59
C GLU A 188 17.29 -27.81 -6.11
N PRO A 189 17.65 -26.65 -6.72
CA PRO A 189 17.71 -25.32 -6.12
C PRO A 189 16.30 -24.74 -5.85
N GLN A 190 16.21 -23.98 -4.76
CA GLN A 190 14.95 -23.45 -4.20
C GLN A 190 14.39 -22.30 -5.06
N ASP A 191 13.84 -22.61 -6.23
CA ASP A 191 13.21 -21.62 -7.11
C ASP A 191 11.84 -21.16 -6.60
N LEU A 192 11.43 -19.95 -7.01
CA LEU A 192 10.08 -19.43 -6.78
C LEU A 192 9.07 -20.05 -7.75
N LEU A 193 7.88 -20.39 -7.25
CA LEU A 193 6.75 -20.88 -8.04
C LEU A 193 5.94 -19.72 -8.64
N ILE A 194 6.55 -18.98 -9.55
CA ILE A 194 6.02 -17.71 -10.08
C ILE A 194 4.76 -17.92 -10.92
N ASP A 195 4.79 -18.88 -11.85
CA ASP A 195 3.63 -19.17 -12.69
C ASP A 195 2.44 -19.66 -11.83
N ASP A 196 2.69 -20.56 -10.88
CA ASP A 196 1.65 -21.07 -9.97
C ASP A 196 1.07 -19.94 -9.10
N PHE A 197 1.90 -18.98 -8.68
CA PHE A 197 1.45 -17.82 -7.92
C PHE A 197 0.52 -16.91 -8.74
N VAL A 198 0.90 -16.56 -9.97
CA VAL A 198 0.07 -15.73 -10.86
C VAL A 198 -1.23 -16.47 -11.22
N MET A 199 -1.15 -17.78 -11.47
CA MET A 199 -2.32 -18.61 -11.71
C MET A 199 -3.23 -18.66 -10.47
N SER A 200 -2.67 -18.83 -9.27
CA SER A 200 -3.43 -18.81 -8.02
C SER A 200 -4.18 -17.49 -7.81
N ILE A 201 -3.56 -16.33 -8.13
CA ILE A 201 -4.25 -15.02 -8.08
C ILE A 201 -5.46 -15.01 -9.02
N ARG A 202 -5.29 -15.47 -10.27
CA ARG A 202 -6.36 -15.50 -11.28
C ARG A 202 -7.47 -16.48 -10.90
N GLU A 203 -7.13 -17.64 -10.37
CA GLU A 203 -8.09 -18.65 -9.90
C GLU A 203 -8.91 -18.13 -8.72
N VAL A 204 -8.24 -17.54 -7.73
CA VAL A 204 -8.89 -16.97 -6.54
C VAL A 204 -9.79 -15.79 -6.92
N ALA A 205 -9.38 -14.94 -7.88
CA ALA A 205 -10.23 -13.89 -8.43
C ALA A 205 -11.45 -14.48 -9.15
N SER A 206 -11.25 -15.44 -10.07
CA SER A 206 -12.32 -16.09 -10.83
C SER A 206 -13.33 -16.84 -9.94
N ALA A 207 -12.90 -17.33 -8.78
CA ALA A 207 -13.77 -18.03 -7.86
C ALA A 207 -14.85 -17.13 -7.22
N VAL A 208 -14.63 -15.81 -7.19
CA VAL A 208 -15.53 -14.84 -6.55
C VAL A 208 -16.05 -13.76 -7.50
N SER A 209 -15.49 -13.66 -8.70
CA SER A 209 -15.74 -12.64 -9.72
C SER A 209 -16.12 -13.28 -11.05
N ASP A 210 -16.85 -12.56 -11.90
CA ASP A 210 -17.10 -12.98 -13.29
C ASP A 210 -15.88 -12.77 -14.22
N SER A 211 -14.78 -12.27 -13.66
CA SER A 211 -13.52 -12.02 -14.36
C SER A 211 -12.33 -12.62 -13.61
N ALA A 212 -11.39 -13.20 -14.35
CA ALA A 212 -10.11 -13.66 -13.83
C ALA A 212 -9.12 -12.53 -13.49
N ALA A 213 -9.43 -11.30 -13.90
CA ALA A 213 -8.61 -10.13 -13.59
C ALA A 213 -9.00 -9.57 -12.21
N PRO A 214 -8.05 -9.43 -11.27
CA PRO A 214 -8.31 -8.75 -10.01
C PRO A 214 -8.54 -7.25 -10.23
N ALA A 215 -9.33 -6.63 -9.36
CA ALA A 215 -9.55 -5.19 -9.32
C ALA A 215 -8.32 -4.44 -8.78
N GLY A 216 -7.54 -5.06 -7.90
CA GLY A 216 -6.30 -4.53 -7.35
C GLY A 216 -5.47 -5.61 -6.68
N VAL A 217 -4.16 -5.42 -6.62
CA VAL A 217 -3.22 -6.32 -5.94
C VAL A 217 -2.18 -5.48 -5.20
N ILE A 218 -1.96 -5.79 -3.92
CA ILE A 218 -0.85 -5.26 -3.12
C ILE A 218 0.04 -6.45 -2.78
N LEU A 219 1.35 -6.35 -3.05
CA LEU A 219 2.32 -7.41 -2.82
C LEU A 219 3.24 -7.01 -1.66
N PHE A 220 3.47 -7.94 -0.74
CA PHE A 220 4.46 -7.82 0.34
C PHE A 220 5.47 -8.94 0.15
N ALA A 221 6.76 -8.62 0.17
CA ALA A 221 7.83 -9.59 -0.02
C ALA A 221 8.88 -9.45 1.07
N GLY A 222 9.57 -10.56 1.34
CA GLY A 222 10.57 -10.65 2.38
C GLY A 222 11.96 -10.40 1.80
N ARG A 223 12.89 -9.89 2.63
CA ARG A 223 14.25 -9.51 2.22
C ARG A 223 15.03 -10.60 1.45
N LYS A 224 14.75 -11.89 1.74
CA LYS A 224 15.43 -13.05 1.13
C LYS A 224 14.79 -13.54 -0.17
N ALA A 225 13.56 -13.12 -0.48
CA ALA A 225 12.83 -13.61 -1.64
C ALA A 225 13.24 -12.83 -2.89
N ASN A 226 13.81 -13.53 -3.88
CA ASN A 226 14.10 -12.94 -5.17
C ASN A 226 12.81 -12.77 -6.01
N VAL A 227 11.85 -11.95 -5.54
CA VAL A 227 10.59 -11.65 -6.26
C VAL A 227 10.82 -10.82 -7.52
N LYS A 228 12.07 -10.66 -7.91
CA LYS A 228 12.58 -10.08 -9.14
C LYS A 228 11.80 -10.48 -10.39
N PRO A 229 11.63 -11.76 -10.72
CA PRO A 229 10.83 -12.14 -11.88
C PRO A 229 9.32 -11.98 -11.66
N ILE A 230 8.87 -11.64 -10.43
CA ILE A 230 7.48 -11.27 -10.11
C ILE A 230 7.26 -9.76 -10.09
N LEU A 231 8.26 -8.92 -9.76
CA LEU A 231 8.34 -7.45 -9.97
C LEU A 231 9.47 -6.70 -9.21
N GLN A 232 10.29 -7.30 -8.32
CA GLN A 232 11.73 -6.92 -8.10
C GLN A 232 12.28 -6.02 -6.94
N LYS A 233 11.66 -5.91 -5.74
CA LYS A 233 12.25 -6.06 -4.34
C LYS A 233 11.48 -5.25 -3.28
N ILE A 234 10.84 -5.89 -2.28
CA ILE A 234 10.30 -5.20 -1.08
C ILE A 234 11.05 -5.73 0.15
N GLY A 235 11.55 -4.83 0.98
CA GLY A 235 12.26 -5.15 2.22
C GLY A 235 11.41 -4.92 3.46
N SER A 236 10.88 -6.02 4.03
CA SER A 236 10.71 -6.24 5.47
C SER A 236 10.15 -7.65 5.76
N PRO A 237 10.36 -8.26 6.94
CA PRO A 237 9.69 -9.50 7.31
C PRO A 237 8.18 -9.28 7.45
N PHE A 238 7.37 -10.21 6.93
CA PHE A 238 5.90 -10.15 6.97
C PHE A 238 5.30 -11.50 7.40
N LEU A 239 4.15 -11.45 8.03
CA LEU A 239 3.27 -12.58 8.34
C LEU A 239 1.88 -12.29 7.79
N TYR A 240 1.15 -13.33 7.46
CA TYR A 240 -0.19 -13.20 6.89
C TYR A 240 -1.10 -14.32 7.36
N ARG A 241 -2.40 -14.12 7.14
CA ARG A 241 -3.41 -15.10 7.51
C ARG A 241 -4.52 -15.17 6.47
N CYS A 242 -4.81 -16.36 5.97
CA CYS A 242 -5.80 -16.59 4.91
C CYS A 242 -6.99 -17.43 5.41
N HIS A 243 -8.22 -17.04 5.04
CA HIS A 243 -9.45 -17.73 5.42
C HIS A 243 -9.66 -19.08 4.68
N ARG A 244 -8.96 -19.33 3.56
CA ARG A 244 -9.06 -20.60 2.82
C ARG A 244 -7.88 -21.52 3.08
N ARG A 245 -7.93 -22.21 4.21
CA ARG A 245 -7.57 -23.64 4.26
C ARG A 245 -8.39 -24.36 5.32
N SER A 246 -9.23 -25.27 4.84
CA SER A 246 -9.66 -26.44 5.59
C SER A 246 -8.42 -27.16 6.12
N ASN A 247 -8.48 -27.59 7.38
CA ASN A 247 -7.76 -28.73 7.95
C ASN A 247 -6.53 -29.15 7.15
N ASN A 248 -5.38 -28.56 7.47
CA ASN A 248 -4.14 -29.30 7.70
C ASN A 248 -3.04 -28.32 8.11
N THR A 249 -2.65 -28.48 9.37
CA THR A 249 -1.34 -28.16 9.95
C THR A 249 -0.89 -26.70 9.93
N SER A 250 -0.85 -26.12 11.14
CA SER A 250 0.37 -25.52 11.65
C SER A 250 1.61 -26.18 11.01
N LEU A 251 2.23 -25.54 10.03
CA LEU A 251 3.53 -25.96 9.53
C LEU A 251 4.52 -24.81 9.75
N PRO A 252 5.45 -24.95 10.69
CA PRO A 252 6.56 -24.01 10.90
C PRO A 252 7.50 -23.90 9.68
N ASP A 253 7.37 -24.78 8.68
CA ASP A 253 8.45 -25.06 7.70
C ASP A 253 8.13 -24.72 6.23
N SER A 254 7.07 -23.96 5.92
CA SER A 254 6.91 -23.38 4.58
C SER A 254 7.03 -21.85 4.65
N THR A 255 8.27 -21.37 4.65
CA THR A 255 8.59 -19.94 4.55
C THR A 255 7.99 -19.37 3.26
N SER A 256 6.97 -18.53 3.37
CA SER A 256 6.43 -17.82 2.21
C SER A 256 7.45 -16.80 1.74
N ALA A 257 7.70 -16.72 0.44
CA ALA A 257 8.63 -15.77 -0.16
C ALA A 257 8.00 -14.36 -0.25
N ALA A 258 6.71 -14.32 -0.58
CA ALA A 258 5.90 -13.12 -0.65
C ALA A 258 4.43 -13.46 -0.34
N VAL A 259 3.60 -12.45 -0.19
CA VAL A 259 2.14 -12.56 -0.07
C VAL A 259 1.46 -11.43 -0.80
N SER A 260 0.40 -11.73 -1.54
CA SER A 260 -0.44 -10.72 -2.16
C SER A 260 -1.79 -10.59 -1.45
N LEU A 261 -2.19 -9.36 -1.17
CA LEU A 261 -3.57 -8.97 -0.90
C LEU A 261 -4.25 -8.66 -2.23
N VAL A 262 -5.19 -9.51 -2.62
CA VAL A 262 -5.93 -9.47 -3.89
C VAL A 262 -7.32 -8.94 -3.64
N PHE A 263 -7.71 -7.90 -4.37
CA PHE A 263 -9.07 -7.39 -4.41
C PHE A 263 -9.75 -7.90 -5.69
N ALA A 264 -10.79 -8.70 -5.54
CA ALA A 264 -11.58 -9.21 -6.65
C ALA A 264 -13.01 -8.67 -6.59
N ARG A 265 -13.64 -8.46 -7.75
CA ARG A 265 -15.05 -8.01 -7.81
C ARG A 265 -15.95 -9.10 -7.25
N ASP A 266 -16.87 -8.72 -6.37
CA ASP A 266 -17.84 -9.67 -5.81
C ASP A 266 -18.97 -9.88 -6.83
N ARG A 267 -19.06 -11.07 -7.42
CA ARG A 267 -20.17 -11.45 -8.31
C ARG A 267 -21.52 -11.40 -7.59
N ASN A 268 -21.52 -11.56 -6.26
CA ASN A 268 -22.70 -11.50 -5.41
C ASN A 268 -22.89 -10.10 -4.80
N LYS A 269 -22.31 -9.05 -5.39
CA LYS A 269 -22.48 -7.68 -4.89
C LYS A 269 -23.97 -7.32 -4.83
N PRO A 270 -24.47 -6.74 -3.72
CA PRO A 270 -25.87 -6.32 -3.63
C PRO A 270 -26.23 -5.29 -4.72
N LEU A 271 -27.49 -5.33 -5.17
CA LEU A 271 -28.06 -4.31 -6.04
C LEU A 271 -27.97 -2.94 -5.34
N GLY A 272 -27.56 -1.91 -6.08
CA GLY A 272 -27.35 -0.57 -5.51
C GLY A 272 -26.00 -0.36 -4.82
N VAL A 273 -25.06 -1.32 -4.90
CA VAL A 273 -23.65 -1.05 -4.56
C VAL A 273 -22.92 -0.55 -5.80
N GLY A 274 -22.27 0.59 -5.64
CA GLY A 274 -21.45 1.22 -6.67
C GLY A 274 -20.12 0.50 -6.91
N GLU A 275 -19.17 1.19 -7.53
CA GLU A 275 -17.87 0.63 -7.90
C GLU A 275 -16.72 1.29 -7.17
N THR A 276 -15.89 0.48 -6.52
CA THR A 276 -14.59 0.92 -5.99
C THR A 276 -13.54 0.89 -7.10
N GLN A 277 -12.78 1.97 -7.23
CA GLN A 277 -11.66 2.11 -8.16
C GLN A 277 -10.37 2.42 -7.42
N PHE A 278 -9.28 1.81 -7.89
CA PHE A 278 -7.93 2.01 -7.38
C PHE A 278 -7.13 2.86 -8.37
N HIS A 279 -6.47 3.90 -7.86
CA HIS A 279 -5.59 4.76 -8.63
C HIS A 279 -4.19 4.67 -8.06
N THR A 280 -3.18 4.56 -8.93
CA THR A 280 -1.78 4.50 -8.53
C THR A 280 -1.05 5.71 -9.08
N MET A 281 -0.35 6.41 -8.19
CA MET A 281 0.50 7.54 -8.54
C MET A 281 1.90 7.31 -7.97
N LEU A 282 2.91 7.94 -8.56
CA LEU A 282 4.31 7.75 -8.21
C LEU A 282 5.01 9.10 -8.10
N SER A 283 5.70 9.32 -6.98
CA SER A 283 6.66 10.40 -6.81
C SER A 283 8.07 9.84 -6.89
N THR A 284 8.93 10.39 -7.75
CA THR A 284 10.35 10.00 -7.87
C THR A 284 11.27 11.08 -7.33
N GLY A 285 12.28 10.66 -6.56
CA GLY A 285 13.29 11.54 -5.94
C GLY A 285 14.69 11.32 -6.51
N ILE A 286 14.80 10.83 -7.75
CA ILE A 286 16.08 10.65 -8.43
C ILE A 286 16.15 11.49 -9.72
N SER A 287 17.35 11.98 -10.01
CA SER A 287 17.66 12.78 -11.20
C SER A 287 18.69 12.07 -12.06
N PRO A 288 18.50 11.98 -13.39
CA PRO A 288 19.51 11.42 -14.27
C PRO A 288 20.74 12.34 -14.36
N VAL A 289 21.93 11.74 -14.44
CA VAL A 289 23.23 12.43 -14.57
C VAL A 289 24.01 11.82 -15.72
N GLY A 290 24.74 12.66 -16.45
CA GLY A 290 25.63 12.23 -17.51
C GLY A 290 24.95 11.56 -18.69
N ASN A 291 25.78 10.92 -19.50
CA ASN A 291 25.41 10.29 -20.76
C ASN A 291 24.74 8.93 -20.55
N THR A 292 24.09 8.42 -21.61
CA THR A 292 23.68 7.01 -21.67
C THR A 292 24.85 6.16 -22.13
N TYR A 293 25.12 5.12 -21.35
CA TYR A 293 26.16 4.13 -21.59
C TYR A 293 25.53 2.80 -22.03
N LYS A 294 26.36 1.94 -22.61
CA LYS A 294 26.00 0.57 -22.98
C LYS A 294 27.01 -0.40 -22.40
N ALA A 295 26.54 -1.38 -21.64
CA ALA A 295 27.40 -2.40 -21.04
C ALA A 295 28.11 -3.23 -22.12
N VAL A 296 29.43 -3.41 -22.00
CA VAL A 296 30.28 -4.12 -22.97
C VAL A 296 30.72 -5.47 -22.38
N CYS A 297 31.60 -5.45 -21.39
CA CYS A 297 31.97 -6.64 -20.63
C CYS A 297 31.14 -6.68 -19.35
N VAL A 298 30.59 -7.83 -19.00
CA VAL A 298 29.84 -8.01 -17.76
C VAL A 298 30.29 -9.29 -17.08
N LYS A 299 30.76 -9.17 -15.84
CA LYS A 299 31.09 -10.28 -14.95
C LYS A 299 30.14 -10.26 -13.76
N CYS A 300 29.62 -11.42 -13.39
CA CYS A 300 28.75 -11.55 -12.22
C CYS A 300 29.52 -12.18 -11.07
N ASN A 301 29.50 -11.52 -9.92
CA ASN A 301 29.84 -12.12 -8.63
C ASN A 301 28.54 -12.46 -7.88
N LYS A 302 28.64 -13.13 -6.71
CA LYS A 302 27.50 -13.62 -5.93
C LYS A 302 26.39 -12.59 -5.70
N SER A 303 26.75 -11.32 -5.48
CA SER A 303 25.80 -10.24 -5.18
C SER A 303 26.02 -8.95 -5.97
N SER A 304 27.03 -8.88 -6.84
CA SER A 304 27.38 -7.68 -7.59
C SER A 304 27.69 -7.99 -9.05
N THR A 305 27.53 -6.98 -9.89
CA THR A 305 27.87 -7.03 -11.31
C THR A 305 29.02 -6.07 -11.57
N TRP A 306 30.03 -6.55 -12.28
CA TRP A 306 31.20 -5.78 -12.67
C TRP A 306 31.12 -5.55 -14.18
N LEU A 307 31.22 -4.30 -14.62
CA LEU A 307 31.02 -3.99 -16.02
C LEU A 307 31.97 -2.93 -16.55
N THR A 308 32.31 -3.06 -17.82
CA THR A 308 32.86 -1.96 -18.64
C THR A 308 31.76 -1.41 -19.54
N ALA A 309 31.90 -0.16 -19.97
CA ALA A 309 30.87 0.49 -20.75
C ALA A 309 31.41 1.16 -22.01
N SER A 310 30.52 1.40 -22.97
CA SER A 310 30.81 2.21 -24.15
C SER A 310 29.75 3.29 -24.29
N ARG A 311 30.09 4.38 -24.95
CA ARG A 311 29.15 5.44 -25.36
C ARG A 311 29.28 5.67 -26.86
N GLU A 312 28.25 6.21 -27.49
CA GLU A 312 28.22 6.39 -28.96
C GLU A 312 29.40 7.23 -29.49
N THR A 313 29.94 8.13 -28.67
CA THR A 313 31.03 9.05 -29.03
C THR A 313 32.44 8.46 -28.85
N VAL A 314 32.60 7.33 -28.17
CA VAL A 314 33.93 6.75 -27.87
C VAL A 314 34.00 5.30 -28.37
N ARG A 315 35.01 5.03 -29.21
CA ARG A 315 35.18 3.70 -29.83
C ARG A 315 35.71 2.63 -28.87
N ASN A 316 36.44 3.02 -27.83
CA ASN A 316 37.02 2.10 -26.87
C ASN A 316 36.11 1.95 -25.63
N PRO A 317 36.02 0.74 -25.04
CA PRO A 317 35.35 0.57 -23.75
C PRO A 317 36.05 1.42 -22.68
N LEU A 318 35.25 2.06 -21.84
CA LEU A 318 35.65 2.77 -20.63
C LEU A 318 35.63 1.79 -19.45
N ASP A 319 36.66 1.86 -18.62
CA ASP A 319 36.77 1.18 -17.32
C ASP A 319 35.96 1.91 -16.24
N GLY A 320 35.97 1.39 -15.01
CA GLY A 320 35.17 1.93 -13.91
C GLY A 320 35.60 3.31 -13.47
N GLU A 321 36.90 3.53 -13.32
CA GLU A 321 37.49 4.80 -12.90
C GLU A 321 37.18 5.91 -13.92
N ALA A 322 37.43 5.68 -15.21
CA ALA A 322 37.13 6.65 -16.26
C ALA A 322 35.64 7.01 -16.33
N ILE A 323 34.74 6.06 -16.09
CA ILE A 323 33.30 6.34 -16.03
C ILE A 323 32.97 7.20 -14.82
N LEU A 324 33.52 6.89 -13.65
CA LEU A 324 33.22 7.61 -12.41
C LEU A 324 33.79 9.03 -12.41
N ASP A 325 35.01 9.21 -12.89
CA ASP A 325 35.66 10.52 -13.02
C ASP A 325 34.83 11.47 -13.88
N GLU A 326 34.31 10.99 -15.02
CA GLU A 326 33.42 11.79 -15.87
C GLU A 326 32.15 12.25 -15.12
N ILE A 327 31.57 11.38 -14.30
CA ILE A 327 30.38 11.73 -13.53
C ILE A 327 30.72 12.68 -12.36
N TYR A 328 31.84 12.47 -11.68
CA TYR A 328 32.29 13.36 -10.61
C TYR A 328 32.61 14.76 -11.13
N ASP A 329 33.24 14.86 -12.31
CA ASP A 329 33.48 16.14 -12.99
C ASP A 329 32.16 16.87 -13.32
N GLU A 330 31.13 16.15 -13.78
CA GLU A 330 29.82 16.74 -14.07
C GLU A 330 29.07 17.17 -12.80
N LEU A 331 29.25 16.41 -11.70
CA LEU A 331 28.64 16.72 -10.41
C LEU A 331 29.33 17.90 -9.71
N GLY A 332 30.63 18.07 -9.89
CA GLY A 332 31.44 19.08 -9.21
C GLY A 332 31.26 19.03 -7.68
N ASP A 333 31.14 20.20 -7.04
CA ASP A 333 30.96 20.32 -5.58
C ASP A 333 29.58 19.86 -5.05
N ARG A 334 28.71 19.28 -5.89
CA ARG A 334 27.39 18.76 -5.46
C ARG A 334 27.48 17.50 -4.61
N ILE A 335 28.68 16.98 -4.39
CA ILE A 335 28.94 15.72 -3.69
C ILE A 335 28.93 15.95 -2.18
N GLN A 336 27.74 16.12 -1.60
CA GLN A 336 27.49 15.78 -0.20
C GLN A 336 26.77 14.43 -0.18
N TYR A 337 27.54 13.34 -0.35
CA TYR A 337 27.12 11.94 -0.25
C TYR A 337 25.77 11.56 -0.91
N PRO A 338 25.52 11.86 -2.20
CA PRO A 338 24.32 11.35 -2.85
C PRO A 338 24.42 9.84 -3.06
N ALA A 339 23.39 9.10 -2.67
CA ALA A 339 23.28 7.69 -3.06
C ALA A 339 23.24 7.59 -4.59
N PHE A 340 24.12 6.76 -5.14
CA PHE A 340 24.44 6.74 -6.55
C PHE A 340 23.94 5.44 -7.19
N TYR A 341 23.21 5.54 -8.30
CA TYR A 341 22.58 4.40 -8.96
C TYR A 341 22.83 4.41 -10.47
N ILE A 342 22.89 3.23 -11.07
CA ILE A 342 22.69 3.06 -12.51
C ILE A 342 21.27 2.55 -12.77
N GLY A 343 20.51 3.27 -13.59
CA GLY A 343 19.24 2.83 -14.14
C GLY A 343 19.48 2.05 -15.42
N VAL A 344 19.27 0.75 -15.40
CA VAL A 344 19.51 -0.17 -16.52
C VAL A 344 18.18 -0.51 -17.18
N THR A 345 18.09 -0.27 -18.49
CA THR A 345 16.90 -0.57 -19.26
C THR A 345 16.98 -1.97 -19.86
N LYS A 346 16.20 -2.91 -19.32
CA LYS A 346 16.21 -4.33 -19.70
C LYS A 346 15.03 -4.65 -20.60
N ARG A 347 15.27 -5.34 -21.72
CA ARG A 347 14.21 -5.90 -22.57
C ARG A 347 14.06 -7.39 -22.28
N ARG A 348 12.90 -7.80 -21.77
CA ARG A 348 12.64 -9.19 -21.39
C ARG A 348 11.45 -9.77 -22.16
N ARG A 349 11.51 -11.08 -22.38
CA ARG A 349 10.41 -11.90 -22.91
C ARG A 349 9.68 -12.50 -21.72
N CYS A 350 8.41 -12.16 -21.55
CA CYS A 350 7.58 -12.61 -20.44
C CYS A 350 6.44 -13.49 -20.97
N SER A 351 6.22 -14.64 -20.34
CA SER A 351 5.07 -15.52 -20.55
C SER A 351 4.59 -16.04 -19.21
N VAL A 352 3.28 -16.17 -19.03
CA VAL A 352 2.67 -16.76 -17.85
C VAL A 352 1.94 -18.03 -18.27
N GLY A 353 2.37 -19.19 -17.76
CA GLY A 353 1.82 -20.48 -18.15
C GLY A 353 1.87 -20.72 -19.68
N LYS A 354 0.71 -20.96 -20.30
CA LYS A 354 0.59 -21.23 -21.76
C LYS A 354 0.36 -19.98 -22.63
N GLU A 355 0.45 -18.77 -22.05
CA GLU A 355 0.20 -17.53 -22.79
C GLU A 355 1.30 -17.18 -23.81
N ARG A 356 0.93 -16.42 -24.84
CA ARG A 356 1.89 -15.90 -25.83
C ARG A 356 2.92 -15.00 -25.17
N VAL A 357 4.18 -15.22 -25.51
CA VAL A 357 5.32 -14.43 -25.03
C VAL A 357 5.15 -12.96 -25.43
N ARG A 358 5.15 -12.06 -24.45
CA ARG A 358 5.16 -10.60 -24.65
C ARG A 358 6.58 -10.08 -24.45
N ARG A 359 6.99 -9.09 -25.25
CA ARG A 359 8.23 -8.32 -24.98
C ARG A 359 7.87 -7.14 -24.10
N MET A 360 8.55 -7.02 -22.97
CA MET A 360 8.39 -5.91 -22.02
C MET A 360 9.74 -5.21 -21.82
N GLN A 361 9.68 -3.91 -21.60
CA GLN A 361 10.84 -3.08 -21.28
C GLN A 361 10.74 -2.66 -19.81
N PHE A 362 11.82 -2.88 -19.07
CA PHE A 362 11.92 -2.62 -17.65
C PHE A 362 13.04 -1.64 -17.37
N LEU A 363 12.83 -0.76 -16.40
CA LEU A 363 13.88 0.06 -15.80
C LEU A 363 14.16 -0.48 -14.39
N GLU A 364 15.40 -0.89 -14.15
CA GLU A 364 15.88 -1.37 -12.85
C GLU A 364 17.03 -0.49 -12.38
N PHE A 365 17.01 -0.09 -11.11
CA PHE A 365 18.09 0.69 -10.51
C PHE A 365 19.02 -0.22 -9.71
N HIS A 366 20.31 0.01 -9.88
CA HIS A 366 21.37 -0.73 -9.20
C HIS A 366 22.29 0.27 -8.53
N GLU A 367 22.43 0.17 -7.20
CA GLU A 367 23.35 1.01 -6.44
C GLU A 367 24.78 0.82 -6.95
N VAL A 368 25.52 1.90 -7.09
CA VAL A 368 26.91 1.88 -7.52
C VAL A 368 27.79 1.73 -6.29
N LEU A 369 28.61 0.68 -6.28
CA LEU A 369 29.50 0.34 -5.17
C LEU A 369 30.88 1.00 -5.30
N GLY A 370 31.21 1.50 -6.50
CA GLY A 370 32.51 2.08 -6.84
C GLY A 370 32.98 1.63 -8.21
N GLY A 371 34.24 1.87 -8.52
CA GLY A 371 34.89 1.45 -9.75
C GLY A 371 36.41 1.49 -9.61
N ASP A 372 37.11 0.74 -10.45
CA ASP A 372 38.57 0.72 -10.55
C ASP A 372 39.02 0.83 -12.01
N GLU A 373 40.33 0.74 -12.23
CA GLU A 373 40.98 0.75 -13.56
C GLU A 373 40.50 -0.39 -14.50
N GLU A 374 39.66 -1.33 -14.03
CA GLU A 374 39.12 -2.42 -14.85
C GLU A 374 37.59 -2.40 -14.98
N TYR A 375 36.83 -2.17 -13.91
CA TYR A 375 35.37 -2.33 -13.89
C TYR A 375 34.65 -1.30 -13.01
N LEU A 376 33.44 -0.97 -13.43
CA LEU A 376 32.41 -0.37 -12.58
C LEU A 376 31.70 -1.46 -11.77
N PHE A 377 31.49 -1.24 -10.48
CA PHE A 377 30.82 -2.16 -9.58
C PHE A 377 29.38 -1.72 -9.30
N ALA A 378 28.41 -2.57 -9.63
CA ALA A 378 26.99 -2.36 -9.35
C ALA A 378 26.45 -3.43 -8.40
N ASN A 379 25.63 -3.01 -7.45
CA ASN A 379 24.94 -3.87 -6.50
C ASN A 379 23.81 -4.63 -7.22
N SER A 380 23.77 -5.94 -7.04
CA SER A 380 22.91 -6.94 -7.71
C SER A 380 23.42 -7.51 -9.04
N VAL A 381 22.72 -8.55 -9.49
CA VAL A 381 23.02 -9.37 -10.66
C VAL A 381 21.96 -9.16 -11.76
N GLY A 382 22.28 -9.58 -12.98
CA GLY A 382 21.31 -9.64 -14.09
C GLY A 382 21.34 -8.44 -15.04
N ILE A 383 22.35 -7.59 -14.94
CA ILE A 383 22.78 -6.72 -16.05
C ILE A 383 23.47 -7.62 -17.07
N THR A 384 23.24 -7.38 -18.35
CA THR A 384 23.80 -8.17 -19.45
C THR A 384 24.52 -7.27 -20.45
N THR A 385 25.49 -7.84 -21.17
CA THR A 385 26.14 -7.14 -22.28
C THR A 385 25.08 -6.59 -23.23
N THR A 386 25.30 -5.38 -23.72
CA THR A 386 24.39 -4.56 -24.53
C THR A 386 23.25 -3.86 -23.81
N ASP A 387 23.01 -4.11 -22.52
CA ASP A 387 22.01 -3.36 -21.77
C ASP A 387 22.42 -1.87 -21.70
N PRO A 388 21.54 -0.95 -22.12
CA PRO A 388 21.77 0.48 -21.95
C PRO A 388 21.51 0.88 -20.49
N PHE A 389 22.32 1.79 -19.98
CA PHE A 389 22.19 2.32 -18.63
C PHE A 389 22.56 3.79 -18.54
N ARG A 390 22.07 4.46 -17.50
CA ARG A 390 22.38 5.87 -17.19
C ARG A 390 22.55 6.02 -15.68
N PHE A 391 23.36 6.99 -15.25
CA PHE A 391 23.50 7.30 -13.83
C PHE A 391 22.35 8.14 -13.31
N TYR A 392 22.04 7.94 -12.03
CA TYR A 392 21.01 8.65 -11.29
C TYR A 392 21.53 8.97 -9.88
N ILE A 393 21.23 10.17 -9.41
CA ILE A 393 21.50 10.63 -8.05
C ILE A 393 20.20 10.88 -7.31
N SER A 394 20.22 10.73 -5.98
CA SER A 394 19.13 11.23 -5.15
C SER A 394 19.07 12.77 -5.22
N ASP A 395 17.87 13.32 -5.42
CA ASP A 395 17.63 14.75 -5.59
C ASP A 395 16.31 15.14 -4.91
N SER A 396 16.43 15.81 -3.77
CA SER A 396 15.26 16.21 -2.97
C SER A 396 14.42 17.29 -3.62
N LYS A 397 14.99 18.12 -4.51
CA LYS A 397 14.23 19.11 -5.27
C LYS A 397 13.36 18.44 -6.32
N VAL A 398 13.90 17.42 -7.01
CA VAL A 398 13.11 16.60 -7.94
C VAL A 398 12.06 15.78 -7.17
N GLY A 399 12.41 15.21 -6.02
CA GLY A 399 11.46 14.54 -5.13
C GLY A 399 10.28 15.45 -4.74
N LEU A 400 10.57 16.69 -4.34
CA LEU A 400 9.57 17.67 -3.95
C LEU A 400 8.68 18.09 -5.15
N SER A 401 9.30 18.36 -6.30
CA SER A 401 8.57 18.67 -7.54
C SER A 401 7.67 17.51 -7.95
N SER A 402 8.15 16.26 -7.83
CA SER A 402 7.37 15.07 -8.14
C SER A 402 6.21 14.84 -7.17
N CYS A 403 6.38 15.15 -5.87
CA CYS A 403 5.27 15.16 -4.91
C CYS A 403 4.21 16.20 -5.26
N ASN A 404 4.60 17.40 -5.70
CA ASN A 404 3.65 18.41 -6.14
C ASN A 404 2.84 17.95 -7.36
N LYS A 405 3.49 17.27 -8.33
CA LYS A 405 2.80 16.66 -9.48
C LYS A 405 1.76 15.63 -9.04
N VAL A 406 2.10 14.76 -8.07
CA VAL A 406 1.12 13.83 -7.47
C VAL A 406 -0.02 14.62 -6.83
N GLY A 407 0.29 15.70 -6.10
CA GLY A 407 -0.71 16.60 -5.53
C GLY A 407 -1.66 17.18 -6.58
N ASP A 408 -1.18 17.52 -7.77
CA ASP A 408 -2.02 18.01 -8.87
C ASP A 408 -2.84 16.88 -9.51
N GLU A 409 -2.29 15.68 -9.71
CA GLU A 409 -3.07 14.51 -10.16
C GLU A 409 -4.20 14.16 -9.17
N LEU A 410 -3.94 14.25 -7.85
CA LEU A 410 -4.97 14.08 -6.82
C LEU A 410 -6.04 15.17 -6.87
N ARG A 411 -5.64 16.41 -7.22
CA ARG A 411 -6.56 17.53 -7.40
C ARG A 411 -7.47 17.31 -8.60
N GLU A 412 -6.93 16.80 -9.71
CA GLU A 412 -7.73 16.42 -10.88
C GLU A 412 -8.74 15.33 -10.52
N LEU A 413 -8.29 14.28 -9.82
CA LEU A 413 -9.18 13.22 -9.32
C LEU A 413 -10.28 13.78 -8.40
N LYS A 414 -9.97 14.84 -7.64
CA LYS A 414 -10.94 15.54 -6.80
C LYS A 414 -11.96 16.34 -7.62
N MET A 415 -11.60 16.90 -8.78
CA MET A 415 -12.54 17.66 -9.61
C MET A 415 -13.49 16.74 -10.39
N ASP A 416 -13.07 15.52 -10.73
CA ASP A 416 -13.94 14.46 -11.25
C ASP A 416 -14.97 13.95 -10.22
N CYS A 417 -14.90 14.44 -8.96
CA CYS A 417 -15.71 13.93 -7.84
C CYS A 417 -17.20 14.31 -7.86
N GLU A 418 -17.72 15.07 -8.83
CA GLU A 418 -19.18 15.21 -8.95
C GLU A 418 -19.85 13.83 -9.16
N LYS A 419 -19.09 12.83 -9.64
CA LYS A 419 -19.55 11.44 -9.82
C LYS A 419 -18.80 10.41 -8.96
N ARG A 420 -17.70 10.79 -8.29
CA ARG A 420 -16.79 9.87 -7.59
C ARG A 420 -16.40 10.43 -6.22
N ARG A 421 -16.14 9.59 -5.23
CA ARG A 421 -15.72 10.05 -3.89
C ARG A 421 -14.49 9.29 -3.44
N VAL A 422 -13.38 10.00 -3.22
CA VAL A 422 -12.20 9.43 -2.56
C VAL A 422 -12.54 9.16 -1.10
N PHE A 423 -12.30 7.93 -0.64
CA PHE A 423 -12.65 7.49 0.71
C PHE A 423 -11.46 6.94 1.50
N GLY A 424 -10.31 6.72 0.84
CA GLY A 424 -9.10 6.32 1.53
C GLY A 424 -7.88 6.21 0.63
N GLY A 425 -6.72 5.99 1.24
CA GLY A 425 -5.49 5.74 0.50
C GLY A 425 -4.43 5.00 1.32
N ILE A 426 -3.40 4.51 0.63
CA ILE A 426 -2.22 3.90 1.23
C ILE A 426 -0.96 4.52 0.59
N ILE A 427 0.04 4.84 1.40
CA ILE A 427 1.34 5.37 0.96
C ILE A 427 2.43 4.34 1.24
N PHE A 428 3.27 4.05 0.25
CA PHE A 428 4.51 3.31 0.42
C PHE A 428 5.65 4.23 0.04
N SER A 429 6.52 4.59 0.99
CA SER A 429 7.65 5.50 0.75
C SER A 429 8.97 4.79 0.92
N CYS A 430 9.94 5.11 0.06
CA CYS A 430 11.30 4.60 0.19
C CYS A 430 11.92 5.07 1.50
N CYS A 431 12.59 4.16 2.22
CA CYS A 431 13.33 4.48 3.44
C CYS A 431 14.50 5.45 3.22
N GLY A 432 14.93 5.67 1.97
CA GLY A 432 15.85 6.75 1.62
C GLY A 432 15.21 8.15 1.64
N ARG A 433 13.87 8.25 1.71
CA ARG A 433 13.13 9.52 1.82
C ARG A 433 12.91 9.91 3.29
N GLY A 434 11.99 10.83 3.53
CA GLY A 434 11.69 11.37 4.85
C GLY A 434 12.43 12.69 5.11
N GLU A 435 12.49 13.08 6.38
CA GLU A 435 13.00 14.37 6.80
C GLU A 435 14.48 14.58 6.45
N SER A 436 15.31 13.55 6.56
CA SER A 436 16.74 13.62 6.21
C SER A 436 16.96 13.97 4.73
N PHE A 437 16.13 13.40 3.84
CA PHE A 437 16.19 13.66 2.41
C PHE A 437 15.59 15.02 2.04
N PHE A 438 14.43 15.37 2.57
CA PHE A 438 13.72 16.61 2.22
C PHE A 438 14.15 17.83 3.02
N ARG A 439 14.90 17.64 4.12
CA ARG A 439 15.16 18.64 5.17
C ARG A 439 13.87 19.23 5.75
N ARG A 440 12.79 18.45 5.70
CA ARG A 440 11.44 18.83 6.10
C ARG A 440 10.62 17.56 6.35
N ALA A 441 9.95 17.47 7.49
CA ALA A 441 9.00 16.40 7.78
C ALA A 441 7.69 16.53 6.97
N GLY A 442 6.96 15.41 6.83
CA GLY A 442 5.58 15.45 6.32
C GLY A 442 5.45 15.59 4.79
N VAL A 443 6.54 15.47 4.03
CA VAL A 443 6.51 15.75 2.59
C VAL A 443 5.72 14.70 1.82
N ASP A 444 5.85 13.43 2.18
CA ASP A 444 5.24 12.34 1.42
C ASP A 444 3.72 12.26 1.63
N SER A 445 3.21 12.66 2.81
CA SER A 445 1.78 12.73 3.13
C SER A 445 1.10 14.01 2.65
N THR A 446 1.86 15.09 2.40
CA THR A 446 1.32 16.39 1.96
C THR A 446 0.35 16.30 0.76
N PRO A 447 0.60 15.49 -0.29
CA PRO A 447 -0.35 15.34 -1.41
C PRO A 447 -1.74 14.87 -0.97
N PHE A 448 -1.83 13.96 -0.01
CA PHE A 448 -3.11 13.49 0.55
C PHE A 448 -3.74 14.54 1.47
N ILE A 449 -2.97 15.08 2.42
CA ILE A 449 -3.48 16.02 3.44
C ILE A 449 -4.06 17.27 2.78
N SER A 450 -3.39 17.82 1.77
CA SER A 450 -3.80 19.04 1.10
C SER A 450 -5.04 18.86 0.21
N ASN A 451 -5.17 17.71 -0.47
CA ASN A 451 -6.28 17.47 -1.39
C ASN A 451 -7.52 16.88 -0.71
N PHE A 452 -7.34 16.01 0.28
CA PHE A 452 -8.41 15.25 0.91
C PHE A 452 -8.39 15.38 2.45
N PRO A 453 -8.58 16.59 2.99
CA PRO A 453 -8.66 16.78 4.44
C PRO A 453 -9.83 15.96 5.01
N GLY A 454 -9.53 15.06 5.94
CA GLY A 454 -10.52 14.16 6.58
C GLY A 454 -10.68 12.79 5.93
N VAL A 455 -10.00 12.50 4.82
CA VAL A 455 -9.92 11.14 4.28
C VAL A 455 -8.85 10.35 5.03
N ALA A 456 -9.18 9.14 5.47
CA ALA A 456 -8.24 8.26 6.15
C ALA A 456 -7.20 7.70 5.17
N PHE A 457 -5.93 7.75 5.54
CA PHE A 457 -4.87 7.03 4.83
C PHE A 457 -3.82 6.55 5.82
N GLY A 458 -3.12 5.49 5.44
CA GLY A 458 -2.01 4.93 6.21
C GLY A 458 -0.87 4.56 5.29
N GLY A 459 0.28 4.24 5.85
CA GLY A 459 1.43 3.91 5.05
C GLY A 459 2.63 3.49 5.87
N SER A 460 3.67 3.11 5.15
CA SER A 460 4.92 2.68 5.73
C SER A 460 6.09 3.11 4.88
N TYR A 461 7.24 3.29 5.52
CA TYR A 461 8.52 3.32 4.84
C TYR A 461 9.00 1.90 4.58
N CYS A 462 9.40 1.63 3.33
CA CYS A 462 9.90 0.34 2.88
C CYS A 462 11.13 0.52 1.98
N ALA A 463 11.72 -0.61 1.58
CA ALA A 463 12.84 -0.62 0.65
C ALA A 463 12.40 -1.26 -0.66
N GLY A 464 12.29 -0.46 -1.73
CA GLY A 464 12.02 -0.90 -3.10
C GLY A 464 10.54 -0.92 -3.47
N GLU A 465 9.89 0.23 -3.39
CA GLU A 465 8.49 0.36 -3.77
C GLU A 465 8.32 0.11 -5.26
N ILE A 466 7.22 -0.55 -5.63
CA ILE A 466 6.90 -0.86 -7.01
C ILE A 466 5.48 -0.43 -7.28
N GLY A 467 5.33 0.58 -8.12
CA GLY A 467 4.05 1.05 -8.62
C GLY A 467 3.96 0.82 -10.12
N ARG A 468 2.74 0.64 -10.64
CA ARG A 468 2.53 0.85 -12.08
C ARG A 468 2.62 2.35 -12.35
N GLY A 469 3.83 2.84 -12.63
CA GLY A 469 4.06 4.23 -13.03
C GLY A 469 3.79 4.45 -14.52
N LYS A 470 3.49 5.71 -14.90
CA LYS A 470 3.50 6.13 -16.31
C LYS A 470 4.96 6.24 -16.77
N SER A 471 5.29 5.65 -17.92
CA SER A 471 6.63 5.65 -18.50
C SER A 471 7.27 7.04 -18.66
N SER A 472 6.44 8.08 -18.84
CA SER A 472 6.87 9.48 -19.02
C SER A 472 7.69 10.05 -17.85
N LEU A 473 7.63 9.44 -16.66
CA LEU A 473 8.32 9.93 -15.46
C LEU A 473 9.85 9.80 -15.52
N TYR A 474 10.38 8.90 -16.36
CA TYR A 474 11.81 8.64 -16.49
C TYR A 474 12.42 9.09 -17.83
N GLY A 475 11.68 9.88 -18.61
CA GLY A 475 12.16 10.43 -19.89
C GLY A 475 12.30 9.39 -21.01
N GLY A 476 11.59 8.25 -20.93
CA GLY A 476 11.57 7.23 -21.96
C GLY A 476 10.43 7.42 -22.96
N ASP A 477 10.74 7.43 -24.26
CA ASP A 477 9.76 7.30 -25.34
C ASP A 477 9.35 5.83 -25.51
N GLY A 478 8.28 5.41 -24.83
CA GLY A 478 7.73 4.05 -24.93
C GLY A 478 6.89 3.65 -23.72
N ASP A 479 6.30 2.47 -23.71
CA ASP A 479 5.57 1.90 -22.56
C ASP A 479 6.55 1.16 -21.64
N VAL A 480 7.41 1.93 -20.95
CA VAL A 480 8.43 1.39 -20.02
C VAL A 480 7.81 1.17 -18.66
N SER A 481 7.84 -0.08 -18.17
CA SER A 481 7.43 -0.43 -16.81
C SER A 481 8.65 -0.36 -15.90
N CYS A 482 8.72 0.63 -15.00
CA CYS A 482 9.76 0.61 -13.97
C CYS A 482 9.47 -0.52 -12.97
N SER A 483 10.49 -1.34 -12.65
CA SER A 483 10.33 -2.49 -11.75
C SER A 483 10.82 -2.22 -10.34
N GLU A 484 11.62 -1.19 -10.11
CA GLU A 484 12.13 -0.85 -8.79
C GLU A 484 12.24 0.67 -8.74
N HIS A 485 11.70 1.31 -7.72
CA HIS A 485 11.78 2.76 -7.59
C HIS A 485 12.59 3.11 -6.34
N VAL A 486 13.75 3.74 -6.54
CA VAL A 486 14.61 4.21 -5.44
C VAL A 486 14.28 5.68 -5.15
N TYR A 487 14.35 6.08 -3.88
CA TYR A 487 13.95 7.41 -3.40
C TYR A 487 12.56 7.80 -3.90
N SER A 488 11.61 6.86 -3.92
CA SER A 488 10.26 7.08 -4.46
C SER A 488 9.16 6.98 -3.41
N ALA A 489 7.97 7.47 -3.73
CA ALA A 489 6.76 7.20 -2.97
C ALA A 489 5.63 6.77 -3.91
N VAL A 490 4.98 5.66 -3.59
CA VAL A 490 3.83 5.11 -4.32
C VAL A 490 2.56 5.39 -3.54
N TYR A 491 1.58 5.99 -4.22
CA TYR A 491 0.30 6.36 -3.66
C TYR A 491 -0.78 5.46 -4.25
N LEU A 492 -1.45 4.69 -3.41
CA LEU A 492 -2.64 3.94 -3.77
C LEU A 492 -3.88 4.69 -3.26
N VAL A 493 -4.63 5.31 -4.16
CA VAL A 493 -5.85 6.06 -3.83
C VAL A 493 -7.06 5.21 -4.13
N MET A 494 -8.02 5.17 -3.20
CA MET A 494 -9.27 4.44 -3.36
C MET A 494 -10.44 5.42 -3.48
N SER A 495 -11.20 5.26 -4.57
CA SER A 495 -12.38 6.08 -4.86
C SER A 495 -13.61 5.21 -5.11
N TYR A 496 -14.78 5.80 -4.91
CA TYR A 496 -16.06 5.14 -5.07
C TYR A 496 -16.95 5.88 -6.05
N CYS A 497 -17.46 5.17 -7.05
CA CYS A 497 -18.51 5.64 -7.94
C CYS A 497 -19.84 5.10 -7.41
N PRO A 498 -20.75 5.93 -6.86
CA PRO A 498 -22.07 5.48 -6.45
C PRO A 498 -22.83 4.84 -7.63
N PRO A 499 -23.83 3.96 -7.37
CA PRO A 499 -24.71 3.47 -8.43
C PRO A 499 -25.45 4.65 -9.09
N PRO A 500 -25.87 4.52 -10.36
CA PRO A 500 -26.78 5.49 -10.97
C PRO A 500 -28.04 5.60 -10.11
N GLN A 501 -28.50 6.81 -9.83
CA GLN A 501 -29.83 6.99 -9.26
C GLN A 501 -30.84 6.55 -10.33
N THR A 502 -31.55 5.45 -10.11
CA THR A 502 -32.78 5.16 -10.86
C THR A 502 -33.78 6.23 -10.47
N GLU A 503 -34.10 7.13 -11.40
CA GLU A 503 -35.23 8.06 -11.32
C GLU A 503 -36.56 7.31 -11.21
#